data_AF-A0A2N5MEK8-F1
#
_entry.id   AF-A0A2N5MEK8-F1
#
_cell.length_a   1.000
_cell.length_b   1.000
_cell.length_c   1.000
_cell.angle_alpha   90.00
_cell.angle_beta   90.00
_cell.angle_gamma   90.00
#
_symmetry.space_group_name_H-M   'P 1'
#
loop_
_entity.id
_entity.type
_entity.pdbx_description
1 polymer ?
#
loop_
_entity_poly.entity_id
_entity_poly.type
_entity_poly.pdbx_seq_one_letter_code
_entity_poly.pdbx_strand_id
1 'polypeptide(L)'
;MIMDIYDPGFMKFCQSKSPSETLKGILEGNIRGLDKIAFKNLSHRNQLPTVVVNVLLVYFFNAYKNTVYDRKNLARIYDYWVQQEVKTFSDALAMTDIDITQLLKN
;
A
#
# COMPACT_ATOMS: atom_id res chain seq x y z
N MET A 1 -14.27 -5.77 -1.39
CA MET A 1 -14.55 -4.48 -1.99
C MET A 1 -13.19 -3.84 -2.21
N ILE A 2 -12.84 -3.47 -3.44
CA ILE A 2 -11.67 -2.63 -3.67
C ILE A 2 -11.96 -1.31 -2.95
N MET A 3 -11.22 -1.03 -1.88
CA MET A 3 -11.47 0.15 -1.05
C MET A 3 -11.02 1.39 -1.81
N ASP A 4 -11.93 2.32 -2.05
CA ASP A 4 -11.63 3.56 -2.77
C ASP A 4 -10.91 4.55 -1.84
N ILE A 5 -9.82 5.13 -2.33
CA ILE A 5 -9.03 6.13 -1.62
C ILE A 5 -9.79 7.44 -1.44
N TYR A 6 -10.83 7.68 -2.25
CA TYR A 6 -11.70 8.86 -2.18
C TYR A 6 -12.92 8.65 -1.27
N ASP A 7 -13.07 7.47 -0.65
CA ASP A 7 -14.15 7.22 0.29
C ASP A 7 -13.99 8.11 1.55
N PRO A 8 -15.04 8.80 2.02
CA PRO A 8 -14.95 9.64 3.23
C PRO A 8 -14.51 8.88 4.49
N GLY A 9 -14.73 7.56 4.55
CA GLY A 9 -14.28 6.68 5.61
C GLY A 9 -12.85 6.16 5.45
N PHE A 10 -12.19 6.43 4.31
CA PHE A 10 -10.87 5.89 3.98
C PHE A 10 -9.79 6.26 4.99
N MET A 11 -9.72 7.54 5.37
CA MET A 11 -8.78 8.02 6.37
C MET A 11 -8.96 7.28 7.71
N LYS A 12 -10.21 7.16 8.16
CA LYS A 12 -10.55 6.48 9.42
C LYS A 12 -10.19 4.99 9.35
N PHE A 13 -10.39 4.35 8.20
CA PHE A 13 -9.96 2.98 7.97
C PHE A 13 -8.43 2.85 8.09
N CYS A 14 -7.66 3.69 7.39
CA CYS A 14 -6.20 3.65 7.43
C CYS A 14 -5.62 3.99 8.81
N GLN A 15 -6.34 4.73 9.65
CA GLN A 15 -5.90 5.03 11.02
C GLN A 15 -6.25 3.94 12.03
N SER A 16 -7.32 3.17 11.79
CA SER A 16 -7.87 2.23 12.78
C SER A 16 -7.39 0.78 12.63
N LYS A 17 -6.70 0.45 11.53
CA LYS A 17 -6.31 -0.91 11.18
C LYS A 17 -4.79 -1.09 11.19
N SER A 18 -4.33 -2.28 11.56
CA SER A 18 -2.94 -2.69 11.28
C SER A 18 -2.73 -2.97 9.79
N PRO A 19 -1.50 -2.92 9.27
CA PRO A 19 -1.19 -3.26 7.87
C PRO A 19 -1.67 -4.65 7.46
N SER A 20 -1.64 -5.60 8.39
CA SER A 20 -2.11 -6.97 8.15
C SER A 20 -3.64 -7.05 8.00
N GLU A 21 -4.38 -6.27 8.78
CA GLU A 21 -5.84 -6.20 8.69
C GLU A 21 -6.28 -5.41 7.45
N THR A 22 -5.56 -4.34 7.12
CA THR A 22 -5.74 -3.58 5.87
C THR A 22 -5.62 -4.50 4.67
N LEU A 23 -4.54 -5.30 4.60
CA LEU A 23 -4.34 -6.28 3.52
C LEU A 23 -5.49 -7.29 3.42
N LYS A 24 -5.92 -7.86 4.56
CA LYS A 24 -7.06 -8.77 4.62
C LYS A 24 -8.34 -8.13 4.11
N GLY A 25 -8.59 -6.87 4.48
CA GLY A 25 -9.75 -6.10 4.05
C GLY A 25 -9.77 -5.83 2.55
N ILE A 26 -8.64 -5.40 1.98
CA ILE A 26 -8.51 -5.08 0.55
C ILE A 26 -8.76 -6.33 -0.31
N LEU A 27 -8.14 -7.46 0.08
CA LEU A 27 -8.19 -8.70 -0.70
C LEU A 27 -9.40 -9.58 -0.38
N GLU A 28 -10.37 -9.09 0.40
CA GLU A 28 -11.57 -9.84 0.83
C GLU A 28 -11.22 -11.21 1.46
N GLY A 29 -10.06 -11.31 2.12
CA GLY A 29 -9.54 -12.56 2.66
C GLY A 29 -8.92 -13.52 1.64
N ASN A 30 -9.01 -13.26 0.34
CA ASN A 30 -8.38 -14.05 -0.72
C ASN A 30 -6.91 -13.65 -0.94
N ILE A 31 -6.08 -13.91 0.06
CA ILE A 31 -4.66 -13.57 0.03
C ILE A 31 -3.86 -14.70 -0.64
N ARG A 32 -3.34 -14.43 -1.84
CA ARG A 32 -2.52 -15.38 -2.62
C ARG A 32 -1.12 -15.49 -2.04
N GLY A 33 -0.40 -16.55 -2.43
CA GLY A 33 0.98 -16.77 -1.97
C GLY A 33 1.91 -15.60 -2.31
N LEU A 34 1.73 -15.00 -3.50
CA LEU A 34 2.47 -13.82 -3.93
C LEU A 34 2.20 -12.60 -3.03
N ASP A 35 0.94 -12.37 -2.68
CA ASP A 35 0.51 -11.27 -1.80
C ASP A 35 1.16 -11.40 -0.41
N LYS A 36 1.21 -12.62 0.13
CA LYS A 36 1.91 -12.91 1.41
C LYS A 36 3.40 -12.63 1.33
N ILE A 37 4.06 -13.02 0.24
CA ILE A 37 5.50 -12.82 0.05
C ILE A 37 5.81 -11.32 -0.07
N ALA A 38 5.04 -10.59 -0.87
CA ALA A 38 5.20 -9.15 -1.04
C ALA A 38 5.01 -8.41 0.30
N PHE A 39 3.96 -8.76 1.04
CA PHE A 39 3.71 -8.17 2.36
C PHE A 39 4.80 -8.52 3.39
N LYS A 40 5.28 -9.77 3.40
CA LYS A 40 6.38 -10.18 4.30
C LYS A 40 7.64 -9.34 4.07
N ASN A 41 8.01 -9.09 2.82
CA ASN A 41 9.14 -8.23 2.47
C ASN A 41 8.99 -6.79 2.97
N LEU A 42 7.74 -6.33 3.16
CA LEU A 42 7.43 -5.02 3.70
C LEU A 42 7.37 -5.02 5.24
N SER A 43 6.90 -6.10 5.87
CA SER A 43 6.74 -6.19 7.33
C SER A 43 8.02 -6.05 8.16
N HIS A 44 9.19 -6.24 7.54
CA HIS A 44 10.49 -6.02 8.17
C HIS A 44 10.92 -4.55 8.16
N ARG A 45 10.14 -3.65 7.55
CA ARG A 45 10.44 -2.23 7.36
C ARG A 45 9.58 -1.38 8.30
N ASN A 46 10.18 -0.41 8.97
CA ASN A 46 9.54 0.39 10.03
C ASN A 46 9.74 1.91 9.88
N GLN A 47 10.21 2.37 8.72
CA GLN A 47 10.52 3.77 8.45
C GLN A 47 9.28 4.64 8.15
N LEU A 48 8.20 4.03 7.65
CA LEU A 48 6.93 4.69 7.38
C LEU A 48 5.94 4.47 8.53
N PRO A 49 5.19 5.50 8.95
CA PRO A 49 4.11 5.35 9.92
C PRO A 49 3.04 4.38 9.44
N THR A 50 2.38 3.68 10.37
CA THR A 50 1.34 2.69 10.06
C THR A 50 0.25 3.22 9.11
N VAL A 51 -0.20 4.45 9.33
CA VAL A 51 -1.23 5.08 8.48
C VAL A 51 -0.75 5.23 7.02
N VAL A 52 0.51 5.59 6.81
CA VAL A 52 1.13 5.71 5.49
C VAL A 52 1.24 4.33 4.84
N VAL A 53 1.67 3.32 5.60
CA VAL A 53 1.73 1.93 5.12
C VAL A 53 0.36 1.43 4.70
N ASN A 54 -0.69 1.75 5.44
CA ASN A 54 -2.06 1.36 5.07
C ASN A 54 -2.50 2.00 3.75
N VAL A 55 -2.22 3.28 3.53
CA VAL A 55 -2.50 3.95 2.24
C VAL A 55 -1.71 3.29 1.11
N LEU A 56 -0.42 3.02 1.33
CA LEU A 56 0.45 2.33 0.35
C LEU A 56 -0.12 0.97 -0.08
N LEU A 57 -0.61 0.17 0.87
CA LEU A 57 -1.20 -1.13 0.56
C LEU A 57 -2.43 -0.98 -0.33
N VAL A 58 -3.32 -0.05 0.00
CA VAL A 58 -4.53 0.22 -0.78
C VAL A 58 -4.16 0.67 -2.19
N TYR A 59 -3.28 1.67 -2.30
CA TYR A 59 -2.76 2.16 -3.58
C TYR A 59 -2.16 1.04 -4.44
N PHE A 60 -1.29 0.22 -3.85
CA PHE A 60 -0.64 -0.88 -4.56
C PHE A 60 -1.64 -1.92 -5.07
N PHE A 61 -2.46 -2.48 -4.18
CA PHE A 61 -3.35 -3.58 -4.54
C PHE A 61 -4.54 -3.10 -5.40
N ASN A 62 -4.95 -1.84 -5.29
CA ASN A 62 -5.92 -1.23 -6.20
C ASN A 62 -5.35 -1.06 -7.61
N ALA A 63 -4.06 -0.73 -7.75
CA ALA A 63 -3.44 -0.58 -9.06
C ALA A 63 -3.30 -1.92 -9.79
N TYR A 64 -3.05 -3.00 -9.05
CA TYR A 64 -2.92 -4.33 -9.64
C TYR A 64 -4.24 -5.12 -9.70
N LYS A 65 -5.33 -4.79 -9.00
CA LYS A 65 -6.67 -5.46 -9.11
C LYS A 65 -6.63 -6.98 -9.34
N ASN A 66 -5.77 -7.71 -8.63
CA ASN A 66 -5.53 -9.15 -8.81
C ASN A 66 -4.77 -9.60 -10.07
N THR A 67 -4.14 -8.72 -10.83
CA THR A 67 -3.17 -9.03 -11.87
C THR A 67 -1.82 -9.45 -11.27
N VAL A 68 -0.94 -9.95 -12.14
CA VAL A 68 0.42 -10.35 -11.78
C VAL A 68 1.29 -9.11 -11.61
N TYR A 69 2.14 -9.12 -10.58
CA TYR A 69 3.14 -8.08 -10.29
C TYR A 69 4.43 -8.74 -9.76
N ASP A 70 5.55 -8.04 -9.77
CA ASP A 70 6.78 -8.55 -9.16
C ASP A 70 6.70 -8.42 -7.62
N ARG A 71 7.00 -9.51 -6.90
CA ARG A 71 7.00 -9.56 -5.42
C ARG A 71 7.83 -8.46 -4.73
N LYS A 72 8.76 -7.83 -5.45
CA LYS A 72 9.61 -6.73 -4.97
C LYS A 72 9.00 -5.35 -5.21
N ASN A 73 8.00 -5.21 -6.09
CA ASN A 73 7.44 -3.91 -6.46
C ASN A 73 6.89 -3.15 -5.26
N LEU A 74 6.15 -3.82 -4.37
CA LEU A 74 5.63 -3.21 -3.14
C LEU A 74 6.76 -2.63 -2.26
N ALA A 75 7.86 -3.37 -2.12
CA ALA A 75 9.02 -2.93 -1.35
C ALA A 75 9.77 -1.76 -2.02
N ARG A 76 9.84 -1.73 -3.36
CA ARG A 76 10.43 -0.60 -4.10
C ARG A 76 9.63 0.68 -3.92
N ILE A 77 8.30 0.59 -3.99
CA ILE A 77 7.43 1.76 -3.79
C ILE A 77 7.50 2.24 -2.34
N TYR A 78 7.58 1.32 -1.38
CA TYR A 78 7.85 1.68 0.02
C TYR A 78 9.15 2.47 0.15
N ASP A 79 10.25 1.97 -0.41
CA ASP A 79 11.55 2.64 -0.35
C ASP A 79 11.52 4.02 -1.00
N TYR A 80 10.82 4.13 -2.12
CA TYR A 80 10.60 5.42 -2.77
C TYR A 80 9.84 6.39 -1.86
N TRP A 81 8.76 5.96 -1.19
CA TRP A 81 8.01 6.81 -0.25
C TRP A 81 8.83 7.21 0.97
N VAL A 82 9.74 6.33 1.43
CA VAL A 82 10.71 6.68 2.48
C VAL A 82 11.64 7.79 2.01
N GLN A 83 12.16 7.70 0.78
CA GLN A 83 13.05 8.70 0.19
C GLN A 83 12.35 10.05 -0.06
N GLN A 84 11.05 10.02 -0.37
CA GLN A 84 10.23 11.23 -0.51
C GLN A 84 9.72 11.79 0.84
N GLU A 85 10.21 11.26 1.96
CA GLU A 85 9.85 11.70 3.32
C GLU A 85 8.33 11.70 3.58
N VAL A 86 7.60 10.72 3.04
CA VAL A 86 6.15 10.58 3.25
C VAL A 86 5.88 10.19 4.70
N LYS A 87 5.40 11.13 5.53
CA LYS A 87 5.18 10.91 6.98
C LYS A 87 3.72 11.02 7.40
N THR A 88 2.88 11.67 6.62
CA THR A 88 1.47 11.91 6.98
C THR A 88 0.52 11.20 6.03
N PHE A 89 -0.74 11.08 6.44
CA PHE A 89 -1.81 10.61 5.57
C PHE A 89 -1.98 11.51 4.33
N SER A 90 -1.85 12.83 4.49
CA SER A 90 -1.95 13.77 3.38
C SER A 90 -0.81 13.58 2.38
N ASP A 91 0.42 13.38 2.86
CA ASP A 91 1.56 13.09 1.99
C ASP A 91 1.31 11.79 1.21
N ALA A 92 0.85 10.75 1.92
CA ALA A 92 0.58 9.46 1.31
C ALA A 92 -0.52 9.54 0.24
N LEU A 93 -1.57 10.34 0.46
CA LEU A 93 -2.59 10.59 -0.56
C LEU A 93 -2.02 11.30 -1.78
N ALA A 94 -1.19 12.33 -1.61
CA ALA A 94 -0.55 13.01 -2.74
C ALA A 94 0.31 12.06 -3.59
N MET A 95 0.96 11.06 -2.95
CA MET A 95 1.70 10.03 -3.69
C MET A 95 0.82 9.12 -4.54
N THR A 96 -0.47 8.99 -4.22
CA THR A 96 -1.39 8.12 -4.98
C THR A 96 -1.80 8.70 -6.33
N ASP A 97 -1.58 9.99 -6.57
CA ASP A 97 -1.82 10.63 -7.86
C ASP A 97 -0.77 10.25 -8.92
N ILE A 98 0.36 9.66 -8.49
CA ILE A 98 1.41 9.20 -9.39
C ILE A 98 1.03 7.83 -9.97
N ASP A 99 1.23 7.61 -11.26
CA ASP A 99 1.07 6.28 -11.87
C ASP A 99 2.12 5.32 -11.30
N ILE A 100 1.66 4.23 -10.70
CA ILE A 100 2.51 3.22 -10.04
C ILE A 100 3.57 2.65 -10.98
N THR A 101 3.29 2.58 -12.28
CA THR A 101 4.22 2.07 -13.29
C THR A 101 5.38 3.02 -13.53
N GLN A 102 5.20 4.33 -13.30
CA GLN A 102 6.27 5.31 -13.36
C GLN A 102 7.24 5.13 -12.20
N LEU A 103 6.73 4.81 -11.00
CA LEU A 103 7.56 4.57 -9.81
C LEU A 103 8.47 3.34 -9.93
N LEU A 104 8.10 2.39 -10.81
CA LEU A 104 8.79 1.11 -10.96
C LEU A 104 9.77 1.07 -12.13
N LYS A 105 9.81 2.12 -12.97
CA LYS A 105 10.73 2.24 -14.11
C LYS A 105 12.15 2.69 -13.74
N ASN A 106 12.34 3.20 -12.52
CA ASN A 106 13.63 3.62 -11.95
C ASN A 106 14.18 2.58 -10.97
#